data_AF-A0AA37TZ13-F1
#
_entry.id   AF-A0AA37TZ13-F1
#
_cell.length_a   1.000
_cell.length_b   1.000
_cell.length_c   1.000
_cell.angle_alpha   90.00
_cell.angle_beta   90.00
_cell.angle_gamma   90.00
#
_symmetry.space_group_name_H-M   'P 1'
#
loop_
_entity.id
_entity.type
_entity.pdbx_description
1 polymer ?
#
loop_
_entity_poly.entity_id
_entity_poly.type
_entity_poly.pdbx_seq_one_letter_code
_entity_poly.pdbx_strand_id
1 'polypeptide(L)'
;MNKTGETDVLLDEIALLGMRFYGYHGAYEGERQLGQRFIVSLWLSIDLRRAGEADDLGLTVNYADVYAAVQKIVEGEPKRLLEALAERIAQTVLGEFPLIRSVVVEVEKPGAPIPGVLDTVRVRIYRKAPSD
;
A
#
# COMPACT_ATOMS: atom_id res chain seq x y z
N MET A 1 30.19 -23.02 -9.64
CA MET A 1 29.80 -22.00 -10.64
C MET A 1 28.52 -21.35 -10.16
N ASN A 2 28.65 -20.28 -9.36
CA ASN A 2 27.51 -19.50 -8.91
C ASN A 2 27.02 -18.66 -10.09
N LYS A 3 25.75 -18.83 -10.45
CA LYS A 3 25.08 -17.99 -11.44
C LYS A 3 25.13 -16.55 -10.93
N THR A 4 25.87 -15.73 -11.67
CA THR A 4 25.78 -14.27 -11.77
C THR A 4 24.30 -13.87 -11.62
N GLY A 5 23.92 -13.20 -10.54
CA GLY A 5 23.89 -11.74 -10.60
C GLY A 5 22.83 -11.28 -11.60
N GLU A 6 21.57 -11.71 -11.43
CA GLU A 6 20.46 -10.93 -11.97
C GLU A 6 20.53 -9.57 -11.29
N THR A 7 21.08 -8.61 -12.02
CA THR A 7 20.95 -7.19 -11.68
C THR A 7 19.46 -6.96 -11.54
N ASP A 8 18.99 -6.70 -10.32
CA ASP A 8 17.61 -6.31 -10.03
C ASP A 8 17.39 -5.04 -10.87
N VAL A 9 16.84 -5.21 -12.07
CA VAL A 9 16.54 -4.08 -12.94
C VAL A 9 15.55 -3.26 -12.14
N LEU A 10 15.88 -2.00 -11.85
CA LEU A 10 14.93 -1.08 -11.24
C LEU A 10 13.68 -1.10 -12.12
N LEU A 11 12.61 -1.73 -11.63
CA LEU A 11 11.32 -1.74 -12.29
C LEU A 11 10.75 -0.32 -12.28
N ASP A 12 9.94 0.01 -13.29
CA ASP A 12 9.18 1.25 -13.28
C ASP A 12 8.15 1.24 -12.14
N GLU A 13 7.55 2.41 -11.89
CA GLU A 13 6.71 2.60 -10.72
C GLU A 13 5.44 3.42 -11.02
N ILE A 14 4.32 2.96 -10.46
CA ILE A 14 3.12 3.79 -10.25
C ILE A 14 3.00 4.10 -8.76
N ALA A 15 2.83 5.37 -8.40
CA ALA A 15 2.67 5.80 -7.02
C ALA A 15 1.31 6.43 -6.75
N LEU A 16 0.63 5.98 -5.70
CA LEU A 16 -0.57 6.61 -5.16
C LEU A 16 -0.21 7.21 -3.81
N LEU A 17 -0.08 8.54 -3.73
CA LEU A 17 0.46 9.20 -2.55
C LEU A 17 -0.63 9.91 -1.75
N GLY A 18 -0.57 9.76 -0.42
CA GLY A 18 -1.37 10.56 0.50
C GLY A 18 -2.87 10.32 0.42
N MET A 19 -3.31 9.10 0.08
CA MET A 19 -4.72 8.74 0.05
C MET A 19 -5.30 8.82 1.46
N ARG A 20 -6.41 9.55 1.66
CA ARG A 20 -6.95 9.84 2.98
C ARG A 20 -8.28 9.14 3.18
N PHE A 21 -8.36 8.35 4.24
CA PHE A 21 -9.54 7.57 4.60
C PHE A 21 -9.91 7.79 6.05
N TYR A 22 -11.18 7.57 6.39
CA TYR A 22 -11.62 7.53 7.78
C TYR A 22 -11.82 6.07 8.20
N GLY A 23 -11.10 5.63 9.22
CA GLY A 23 -11.12 4.25 9.68
C GLY A 23 -11.24 4.15 11.18
N TYR A 24 -11.55 2.95 11.65
CA TYR A 24 -11.76 2.65 13.07
C TYR A 24 -10.66 1.72 13.62
N HIS A 25 -9.44 1.82 13.08
CA HIS A 25 -8.30 1.02 13.53
C HIS A 25 -7.66 1.63 14.78
N GLY A 26 -7.10 0.78 15.64
CA GLY A 26 -6.41 1.23 16.85
C GLY A 26 -6.32 0.16 17.93
N ALA A 27 -5.29 0.26 18.75
CA ALA A 27 -5.04 -0.65 19.86
C ALA A 27 -6.01 -0.38 21.01
N TYR A 28 -6.36 0.90 21.24
CA TYR A 28 -7.22 1.33 22.31
C TYR A 28 -8.70 1.36 21.87
N GLU A 29 -9.60 1.10 22.81
CA GLU A 29 -11.03 1.03 22.52
C GLU A 29 -11.60 2.36 22.01
N GLY A 30 -11.22 3.48 22.64
CA GLY A 30 -11.66 4.81 22.22
C GLY A 30 -11.34 5.13 20.75
N GLU A 31 -10.21 4.64 20.24
CA GLU A 31 -9.84 4.80 18.82
C GLU A 31 -10.80 4.06 17.89
N ARG A 32 -11.25 2.86 18.29
CA ARG A 32 -12.15 2.03 17.49
C ARG A 32 -13.61 2.49 17.57
N GLN A 33 -13.97 3.26 18.58
CA GLN A 33 -15.30 3.85 18.71
C GLN A 33 -15.41 5.19 17.97
N LEU A 34 -14.42 6.08 18.14
CA LEU A 34 -14.44 7.41 17.53
C LEU A 34 -13.97 7.38 16.07
N GLY A 35 -13.02 6.51 15.75
CA GLY A 35 -12.32 6.50 14.48
C GLY A 35 -11.37 7.70 14.32
N GLN A 36 -10.61 7.68 13.23
CA GLN A 36 -9.69 8.76 12.87
C GLN A 36 -9.28 8.66 11.39
N ARG A 37 -8.53 9.67 10.92
CA ARG A 37 -7.96 9.66 9.58
C ARG A 37 -6.73 8.74 9.53
N PHE A 38 -6.63 7.97 8.45
CA PHE A 38 -5.45 7.24 8.04
C PHE A 38 -5.01 7.77 6.68
N ILE A 39 -3.69 7.92 6.50
CA ILE A 39 -3.11 8.36 5.24
C ILE A 39 -2.31 7.18 4.69
N VAL A 40 -2.60 6.75 3.46
CA VAL A 40 -1.94 5.61 2.83
C VAL A 40 -1.23 6.07 1.57
N SER A 41 0.04 5.66 1.43
CA SER A 41 0.81 5.84 0.20
C SER A 41 1.29 4.48 -0.30
N LEU A 42 1.18 4.26 -1.61
CA LEU A 42 1.65 3.05 -2.28
C LEU A 42 2.66 3.40 -3.36
N TRP A 43 3.66 2.55 -3.50
CA TRP A 43 4.57 2.51 -4.64
C TRP A 43 4.53 1.11 -5.22
N LEU A 44 4.09 0.99 -6.48
CA LEU A 44 3.81 -0.26 -7.16
C LEU A 44 4.89 -0.49 -8.22
N SER A 45 5.73 -1.51 -8.04
CA SER A 45 6.75 -1.86 -9.03
C SER A 45 6.12 -2.67 -10.16
N ILE A 46 6.18 -2.14 -11.38
CA ILE A 46 5.53 -2.68 -12.58
C ILE A 46 6.38 -2.35 -13.81
N ASP A 47 6.41 -3.23 -14.82
CA ASP A 47 6.99 -2.87 -16.14
C ASP A 47 5.97 -2.03 -16.92
N LEU A 48 6.26 -0.75 -17.13
CA LEU A 48 5.37 0.18 -17.82
C LEU A 48 5.68 0.31 -19.31
N ARG A 49 6.76 -0.31 -19.78
CA ARG A 49 7.26 -0.11 -21.15
C ARG A 49 6.22 -0.45 -22.20
N ARG A 50 5.59 -1.63 -22.07
CA ARG A 50 4.60 -2.10 -23.05
C ARG A 50 3.37 -1.21 -23.10
N ALA A 51 2.89 -0.75 -21.94
CA ALA A 51 1.76 0.16 -21.87
C ALA A 51 2.11 1.52 -22.48
N GLY A 52 3.30 2.05 -22.21
CA GLY A 52 3.77 3.33 -22.77
C GLY A 52 4.03 3.28 -24.28
N GLU A 53 4.54 2.17 -24.81
CA GLU A 53 4.75 2.00 -26.25
C GLU A 53 3.44 1.84 -27.04
N ALA A 54 2.42 1.23 -26.42
CA ALA A 54 1.13 0.94 -27.06
C ALA A 54 0.02 1.95 -26.74
N ASP A 55 0.21 2.82 -25.74
CA ASP A 55 -0.82 3.70 -25.18
C ASP A 55 -2.12 2.94 -24.81
N ASP A 56 -1.96 1.79 -24.13
CA ASP A 56 -3.06 0.87 -23.82
C ASP A 56 -3.19 0.63 -22.30
N LEU A 57 -4.34 1.02 -21.75
CA LEU A 57 -4.69 0.83 -20.33
C LEU A 57 -4.78 -0.65 -19.94
N GLY A 58 -5.08 -1.54 -20.90
CA GLY A 58 -5.13 -2.99 -20.69
C GLY A 58 -3.76 -3.64 -20.46
N LEU A 59 -2.67 -2.90 -20.70
CA LEU A 59 -1.30 -3.36 -20.49
C LEU A 59 -0.67 -2.83 -19.20
N THR A 60 -1.43 -2.11 -18.37
CA THR A 60 -0.97 -1.58 -17.08
C THR A 60 -2.00 -1.83 -15.98
N VAL A 61 -1.74 -1.32 -14.78
CA VAL A 61 -2.67 -1.35 -13.66
C VAL A 61 -3.49 -0.07 -13.63
N ASN A 62 -4.81 -0.23 -13.54
CA ASN A 62 -5.71 0.89 -13.28
C ASN A 62 -5.59 1.34 -11.82
N TYR A 63 -4.97 2.48 -11.59
CA TYR A 63 -4.79 3.04 -10.24
C TYR A 63 -6.11 3.43 -9.56
N ALA A 64 -7.21 3.65 -10.30
CA ALA A 64 -8.52 3.88 -9.69
C ALA A 64 -9.04 2.62 -8.98
N ASP A 65 -8.79 1.45 -9.57
CA ASP A 65 -9.17 0.16 -8.97
C ASP A 65 -8.29 -0.14 -7.75
N VAL A 66 -7.00 0.18 -7.80
CA VAL A 66 -6.09 0.09 -6.64
C VAL A 66 -6.57 1.00 -5.51
N TYR A 67 -6.92 2.25 -5.80
CA TYR A 67 -7.46 3.18 -4.80
C TYR A 67 -8.71 2.60 -4.13
N ALA A 68 -9.66 2.08 -4.91
CA ALA A 68 -10.90 1.50 -4.39
C ALA A 68 -10.63 0.27 -3.51
N ALA A 69 -9.68 -0.59 -3.89
CA ALA A 69 -9.26 -1.74 -3.08
C ALA A 69 -8.68 -1.29 -1.73
N VAL A 70 -7.81 -0.28 -1.73
CA VAL A 70 -7.24 0.29 -0.50
C VAL A 70 -8.33 0.92 0.37
N GLN A 71 -9.23 1.71 -0.22
CA GLN A 71 -10.35 2.33 0.48
C GLN A 71 -11.17 1.30 1.23
N LYS A 72 -11.57 0.21 0.55
CA LYS A 72 -12.36 -0.87 1.14
C LYS A 72 -11.68 -1.52 2.35
N ILE A 73 -10.35 -1.60 2.35
CA ILE A 73 -9.59 -2.17 3.47
C ILE A 73 -9.54 -1.20 4.65
N VAL A 74 -9.25 0.08 4.39
CA VAL A 74 -9.07 1.09 5.45
C VAL A 74 -10.41 1.53 6.07
N GLU A 75 -11.49 1.55 5.30
CA GLU A 75 -12.84 1.86 5.81
C GLU A 75 -13.58 0.61 6.30
N GLY A 76 -12.96 -0.57 6.16
CA GLY A 76 -13.55 -1.87 6.46
C GLY A 76 -13.30 -2.34 7.90
N GLU A 77 -13.04 -3.65 8.03
CA GLU A 77 -12.89 -4.32 9.33
C GLU A 77 -11.74 -3.69 10.15
N PRO A 78 -12.02 -3.21 11.37
CA PRO A 78 -11.00 -2.65 12.25
C PRO A 78 -9.83 -3.60 12.50
N LYS A 79 -8.63 -3.03 12.57
CA LYS A 79 -7.39 -3.72 12.93
C LYS A 79 -6.78 -3.01 14.13
N ARG A 80 -6.02 -3.74 14.94
CA ARG A 80 -5.38 -3.18 16.13
C ARG A 80 -4.08 -2.42 15.80
N LEU A 81 -3.39 -2.83 14.74
CA LEU A 81 -2.03 -2.43 14.40
C LEU A 81 -2.00 -1.79 13.01
N LEU A 82 -1.11 -0.81 12.83
CA LEU A 82 -0.85 -0.23 11.50
C LEU A 82 -0.16 -1.26 10.60
N GLU A 83 0.69 -2.10 11.18
CA GLU A 83 1.40 -3.19 10.53
C GLU A 83 0.41 -4.18 9.92
N ALA A 84 -0.62 -4.56 10.66
CA ALA A 84 -1.66 -5.47 10.17
C ALA A 84 -2.50 -4.83 9.05
N LEU A 85 -2.76 -3.52 9.13
CA LEU A 85 -3.44 -2.78 8.08
C LEU A 85 -2.58 -2.71 6.80
N ALA A 86 -1.31 -2.33 6.93
CA ALA A 86 -0.36 -2.28 5.83
C ALA A 86 -0.16 -3.66 5.18
N GLU A 87 -0.04 -4.72 5.98
CA GLU A 87 0.08 -6.10 5.49
C GLU A 87 -1.16 -6.51 4.67
N ARG A 88 -2.36 -6.18 5.16
CA ARG A 88 -3.60 -6.49 4.45
C ARG A 88 -3.67 -5.75 3.12
N ILE A 89 -3.28 -4.48 3.09
CA ILE A 89 -3.20 -3.69 1.86
C ILE A 89 -2.22 -4.34 0.88
N ALA A 90 -1.01 -4.68 1.33
CA ALA A 90 0.00 -5.30 0.46
C ALA A 90 -0.48 -6.64 -0.12
N GLN A 91 -1.08 -7.49 0.70
CA GLN A 91 -1.61 -8.79 0.27
C GLN A 91 -2.73 -8.65 -0.75
N THR A 92 -3.68 -7.73 -0.51
CA THR A 92 -4.77 -7.49 -1.47
C THR A 92 -4.23 -6.92 -2.78
N VAL A 93 -3.33 -5.93 -2.73
CA VAL A 93 -2.76 -5.32 -3.94
C VAL A 93 -1.97 -6.35 -4.77
N LEU A 94 -1.10 -7.14 -4.14
CA LEU A 94 -0.35 -8.17 -4.87
C LEU A 94 -1.22 -9.33 -5.35
N GLY A 95 -2.33 -9.62 -4.66
CA GLY A 95 -3.26 -10.70 -5.03
C GLY A 95 -4.25 -10.34 -6.13
N GLU A 96 -4.72 -9.09 -6.17
CA GLU A 96 -5.73 -8.63 -7.13
C GLU A 96 -5.12 -8.05 -8.42
N PHE A 97 -3.86 -7.62 -8.40
CA PHE A 97 -3.19 -6.97 -9.53
C PHE A 97 -1.90 -7.70 -9.95
N PRO A 98 -1.99 -8.76 -10.77
CA PRO A 98 -0.85 -9.64 -11.11
C PRO A 98 0.32 -8.98 -11.83
N LEU A 99 0.12 -7.80 -12.44
CA LEU A 99 1.19 -7.04 -13.09
C LEU A 99 2.15 -6.40 -12.06
N ILE A 100 1.72 -6.23 -10.81
CA ILE A 100 2.53 -5.64 -9.74
C ILE A 100 3.49 -6.70 -9.22
N ARG A 101 4.79 -6.43 -9.32
CA ARG A 101 5.86 -7.34 -8.88
C ARG A 101 6.20 -7.17 -7.40
N SER A 102 6.12 -5.94 -6.93
CA SER A 102 6.29 -5.62 -5.52
C SER A 102 5.55 -4.34 -5.18
N VAL A 103 5.27 -4.15 -3.89
CA VAL A 103 4.62 -2.97 -3.36
C VAL A 103 5.34 -2.49 -2.11
N VAL A 104 5.54 -1.19 -2.03
CA VAL A 104 5.80 -0.49 -0.78
C VAL A 104 4.49 0.09 -0.28
N VAL A 105 4.11 -0.22 0.95
CA VAL A 105 2.94 0.35 1.62
C VAL A 105 3.40 1.21 2.78
N GLU A 106 3.00 2.47 2.78
CA GLU A 106 3.15 3.36 3.93
C GLU A 106 1.77 3.72 4.48
N VAL A 107 1.59 3.54 5.79
CA VAL A 107 0.37 3.93 6.49
C VAL A 107 0.74 4.88 7.62
N GLU A 108 0.22 6.08 7.53
CA GLU A 108 0.36 7.12 8.53
C GLU A 108 -0.91 7.28 9.37
N LYS A 109 -0.70 7.65 10.62
CA LYS A 109 -1.73 7.88 11.62
C LYS A 109 -1.48 9.22 12.30
N PRO A 110 -1.97 10.33 11.72
CA PRO A 110 -1.79 11.67 12.28
C PRO A 110 -2.44 11.84 13.65
N GLY A 111 -3.52 11.09 13.92
CA GLY A 111 -4.26 11.13 15.19
C GLY A 111 -3.75 10.14 16.25
N ALA A 112 -2.52 9.63 16.13
CA ALA A 112 -1.99 8.67 17.08
C ALA A 112 -2.02 9.22 18.53
N PRO A 113 -2.55 8.47 19.51
CA PRO A 113 -2.75 8.98 20.88
C PRO A 113 -1.44 8.92 21.67
N ILE A 114 -0.49 9.78 21.31
CA ILE A 114 0.80 9.94 21.98
C ILE A 114 0.79 11.28 22.73
N PRO A 115 1.09 11.31 24.03
CA PRO A 115 1.23 12.56 24.79
C PRO A 115 2.56 13.25 24.42
N GLY A 116 2.58 13.89 23.25
CA GLY A 116 3.74 14.59 22.69
C GLY A 116 3.38 15.33 21.40
N VAL A 117 4.35 16.09 20.86
CA VAL A 117 4.17 16.83 19.60
C VAL A 117 4.91 16.10 18.48
N LEU A 118 4.17 15.62 17.50
CA LEU A 118 4.66 14.93 16.32
C LEU A 118 3.78 15.34 15.13
N ASP A 119 4.34 15.33 13.92
CA ASP A 119 3.53 15.51 12.71
C ASP A 119 2.65 14.28 12.46
N THR A 120 3.22 13.08 12.62
CA THR A 120 2.51 11.80 12.39
C THR A 120 3.30 10.61 12.95
N VAL A 121 2.64 9.48 13.08
CA VAL A 121 3.26 8.16 13.25
C VAL A 121 3.02 7.36 11.98
N ARG A 122 4.03 6.65 11.47
CA ARG A 122 3.86 5.81 10.27
C ARG A 122 4.57 4.46 10.36
N VAL A 123 4.04 3.49 9.63
CA VAL A 123 4.72 2.24 9.28
C VAL A 123 4.93 2.18 7.78
N ARG A 124 6.06 1.61 7.35
CA ARG A 124 6.38 1.37 5.94
C ARG A 124 6.85 -0.05 5.78
N ILE A 125 6.23 -0.79 4.86
CA ILE A 125 6.58 -2.18 4.55
C ILE A 125 6.86 -2.35 3.06
N TYR A 126 7.69 -3.32 2.74
CA TYR A 126 7.92 -3.79 1.38
C TYR A 126 7.49 -5.26 1.27
N ARG A 127 6.70 -5.60 0.25
CA ARG A 127 6.32 -6.98 -0.07
C ARG A 127 6.54 -7.22 -1.56
N LYS A 128 7.09 -8.38 -1.89
CA LYS A 128 7.24 -8.87 -3.27
C LYS A 128 6.18 -9.94 -3.50
N ALA A 129 5.62 -10.00 -4.71
CA ALA A 129 4.81 -11.14 -5.12
C ALA A 129 5.66 -12.43 -4.96
N PRO A 130 5.04 -13.57 -4.61
CA PRO A 130 5.74 -14.84 -4.62
C PRO A 130 6.45 -15.05 -5.96
N SER A 131 7.70 -15.50 -5.92
CA SER A 131 8.34 -16.03 -7.12
C SER A 131 7.68 -17.35 -7.44
N ASP A 132 7.17 -17.51 -8.67
CA ASP A 132 6.77 -18.81 -9.20
C ASP A 132 7.96 -19.79 -9.25
#